data_AF-A0A929U874-F1
#
_entry.id   AF-A0A929U874-F1
#
_cell.length_a   1.000
_cell.length_b   1.000
_cell.length_c   1.000
_cell.angle_alpha   90.00
_cell.angle_beta   90.00
_cell.angle_gamma   90.00
#
_symmetry.space_group_name_H-M   'P 1'
#
loop_
_entity.id
_entity.type
_entity.pdbx_description
1 polymer ?
#
loop_
_entity_poly.entity_id
_entity_poly.type
_entity_poly.pdbx_seq_one_letter_code
_entity_poly.pdbx_strand_id
1 'polypeptide(L)' 'VLGITAKGKTLQEARAKAYEATEWVTFENKYMRTDIGSAIDSSESPVFREDESGM' A
#
# COMPACT_ATOMS: atom_id res chain seq x y z
N VAL A 1 1.08 10.92 -17.80
CA VAL A 1 1.26 10.40 -16.42
C VAL A 1 0.09 10.89 -15.58
N LEU A 2 -0.56 9.99 -14.84
CA LEU A 2 -1.77 10.28 -14.06
C LEU A 2 -1.51 9.94 -12.59
N GLY A 3 -1.73 10.90 -11.70
CA GLY A 3 -1.63 10.69 -10.26
C GLY A 3 -2.99 10.35 -9.67
N ILE A 4 -3.08 9.25 -8.92
CA ILE A 4 -4.31 8.84 -8.22
C ILE A 4 -4.05 8.90 -6.72
N THR A 5 -5.00 9.46 -5.97
CA THR A 5 -4.93 9.55 -4.51
C THR A 5 -6.25 9.07 -3.94
N ALA A 6 -6.20 8.16 -2.98
CA ALA A 6 -7.38 7.64 -2.30
C ALA A 6 -7.28 7.84 -0.79
N LYS A 7 -8.43 8.06 -0.15
CA LYS A 7 -8.55 8.14 1.30
C LYS A 7 -8.95 6.77 1.85
N GLY A 8 -8.28 6.31 2.90
CA GLY A 8 -8.59 5.09 3.64
C GLY A 8 -8.37 5.32 5.13
N LYS A 9 -8.94 4.44 5.98
CA LYS A 9 -8.71 4.50 7.42
C LYS A 9 -7.30 4.02 7.79
N THR A 10 -6.74 3.12 6.99
CA THR A 10 -5.36 2.63 7.09
C THR A 10 -4.58 2.88 5.79
N LEU A 11 -3.26 2.78 5.86
CA LEU A 11 -2.39 2.93 4.68
C LEU A 11 -2.61 1.81 3.66
N GLN A 12 -2.87 0.57 4.11
CA GLN A 12 -3.21 -0.55 3.22
C GLN A 12 -4.53 -0.28 2.50
N GLU A 13 -5.56 0.19 3.22
CA GLU A 13 -6.86 0.49 2.64
C GLU A 13 -6.77 1.63 1.61
N ALA A 14 -6.01 2.69 1.93
CA ALA A 14 -5.77 3.80 1.01
C ALA A 14 -5.03 3.32 -0.26
N ARG A 15 -4.02 2.43 -0.13
CA ARG A 15 -3.30 1.83 -1.25
C ARG A 15 -4.23 0.99 -2.13
N ALA A 16 -5.01 0.08 -1.55
CA ALA A 16 -5.93 -0.78 -2.28
C ALA A 16 -6.94 0.03 -3.09
N LYS A 17 -7.55 1.05 -2.47
CA LYS A 17 -8.49 1.96 -3.15
C LYS A 17 -7.85 2.76 -4.29
N ALA A 18 -6.59 3.16 -4.14
CA ALA A 18 -5.88 3.86 -5.21
C ALA A 18 -5.66 2.95 -6.43
N TYR A 19 -5.36 1.67 -6.22
CA TYR A 19 -5.26 0.67 -7.30
C TYR A 19 -6.62 0.34 -7.92
N GLU A 20 -7.69 0.18 -7.13
CA GLU A 20 -9.04 0.00 -7.69
C GLU A 20 -9.46 1.19 -8.56
N ALA A 21 -9.15 2.42 -8.14
CA ALA A 21 -9.47 3.61 -8.91
C ALA A 21 -8.70 3.72 -10.24
N THR A 22 -7.58 3.00 -10.42
CA THR A 22 -6.92 2.95 -11.74
C THR A 22 -7.82 2.24 -12.74
N GLU A 23 -8.65 1.29 -12.32
CA GLU A 23 -9.51 0.50 -13.21
C GLU A 23 -10.67 1.31 -13.80
N TRP A 24 -11.06 2.40 -13.13
CA TRP A 24 -12.10 3.30 -13.62
C TRP A 24 -11.59 4.23 -14.74
N VAL A 25 -10.28 4.27 -14.96
CA VAL A 25 -9.64 5.13 -15.95
C VAL A 25 -8.94 4.27 -17.00
N THR A 26 -9.31 4.46 -18.26
CA THR A 26 -8.74 3.75 -19.41
C THR A 26 -8.24 4.75 -20.45
N PHE A 27 -7.05 4.49 -20.99
CA PHE A 27 -6.45 5.27 -22.07
C PHE A 27 -5.46 4.40 -22.85
N GLU A 28 -5.17 4.79 -24.10
CA GLU A 28 -4.27 4.05 -24.97
C GLU A 28 -2.86 3.98 -24.36
N ASN A 29 -2.27 2.77 -24.32
CA ASN A 29 -0.97 2.48 -23.68
C ASN A 29 -0.93 2.69 -22.14
N LYS A 30 -2.05 2.45 -21.44
CA LYS A 30 -2.07 2.40 -19.97
C LYS A 30 -1.12 1.30 -19.45
N TYR A 31 -0.14 1.69 -18.67
CA TYR A 31 0.77 0.81 -17.93
C TYR A 31 0.74 1.18 -16.45
N MET A 32 0.55 0.18 -15.58
CA MET A 32 0.55 0.37 -14.13
C MET A 32 1.44 -0.67 -13.45
N ARG A 33 2.28 -0.22 -12.51
CA ARG A 33 3.04 -1.10 -11.63
C ARG A 33 2.20 -1.46 -10.42
N THR A 34 2.11 -2.74 -10.09
CA THR A 34 1.31 -3.26 -8.97
C THR A 34 2.13 -3.39 -7.67
N ASP A 35 3.45 -3.29 -7.78
CA ASP A 35 4.41 -3.56 -6.71
C ASP A 35 4.72 -2.34 -5.81
N ILE A 36 4.17 -1.16 -6.10
CA ILE A 36 4.42 0.06 -5.32
C ILE A 36 3.69 -0.02 -3.97
N GLY A 37 4.41 0.30 -2.89
CA GLY A 37 3.87 0.32 -1.52
C GLY A 37 3.71 -1.05 -0.87
N SER A 38 4.34 -2.09 -1.43
CA SER A 38 4.33 -3.47 -0.91
C SER A 38 4.91 -3.61 0.51
N ALA A 39 5.81 -2.71 0.92
CA ALA A 39 6.35 -2.70 2.29
C ALA A 39 5.32 -2.31 3.37
N ILE A 40 4.20 -1.70 2.99
CA ILE A 40 3.13 -1.30 3.92
C ILE A 40 2.43 -2.55 4.49
N ASP A 41 2.33 -3.62 3.71
CA ASP A 41 1.85 -4.93 4.18
C ASP A 41 2.75 -5.51 5.28
N SER A 42 4.06 -5.33 5.18
CA SER A 42 5.03 -5.85 6.16
C SER A 42 5.09 -5.01 7.44
N SER A 43 4.77 -3.72 7.38
CA SER A 43 4.88 -2.79 8.51
C SER A 43 3.81 -2.96 9.61
N GLU A 44 2.79 -3.78 9.39
CA GLU A 44 1.74 -4.06 10.39
C GLU A 44 2.08 -5.25 11.31
N SER A 45 3.23 -5.92 11.09
CA SER A 45 3.67 -6.95 12.03
C SER A 45 4.14 -6.29 13.34
N PRO A 46 3.53 -6.62 14.50
CA PRO A 46 4.00 -6.10 15.78
C PRO A 46 5.39 -6.68 16.00
N VAL A 47 6.41 -5.83 15.93
CA VAL A 47 7.77 -6.19 16.30
C VAL A 47 7.79 -6.35 17.82
N PHE A 48 7.40 -7.53 18.30
CA PHE A 48 7.61 -7.95 19.68
C PHE A 48 9.12 -8.12 19.84
N ARG A 49 9.80 -7.03 20.23
CA ARG A 49 11.16 -7.13 20.77
C ARG A 49 10.99 -7.67 22.18
N GLU A 50 11.13 -8.98 22.33
CA GLU A 50 11.49 -9.55 23.63
C GLU A 50 12.86 -8.94 23.96
N ASP A 51 12.85 -7.92 24.80
CA ASP A 51 14.07 -7.47 25.45
C ASP A 51 14.47 -8.62 26.39
N GLU A 52 15.57 -9.29 26.06
CA GLU A 52 16.21 -10.23 26.96
C GLU A 52 16.75 -9.46 28.17
N SER A 53 15.85 -9.19 29.11
CA SER A 53 16.13 -9.06 30.53
C SER A 53 16.56 -10.45 31.06
N GLY A 54 17.71 -10.93 30.58
CA GLY A 54 18.45 -12.05 31.16
C GLY A 54 19.49 -11.51 32.13
N MET A 55 19.14 -11.53 33.40
CA MET A 55 20.00 -11.23 34.55
C MET A 55 21.15 -12.22 34.69
#